data_AF-A0A925YSJ7-F1
#
_entry.id   AF-A0A925YSJ7-F1
#
_cell.length_a   1.000
_cell.length_b   1.000
_cell.length_c   1.000
_cell.angle_alpha   90.00
_cell.angle_beta   90.00
_cell.angle_gamma   90.00
#
_symmetry.space_group_name_H-M   'P 1'
#
loop_
_entity.id
_entity.type
_entity.pdbx_description
1 polymer ?
#
loop_
_entity_poly.entity_id
_entity_poly.type
_entity_poly.pdbx_seq_one_letter_code
_entity_poly.pdbx_strand_id
1 'polypeptide(L)' 'MALVLAVDMAGVPSRWLMVEEAISYYARRMVAWSLGDTVATYHGGVSRLTGERS' A
#
# COMPACT_ATOMS: atom_id res chain seq x y z
N MET A 1 8.87 10.21 8.34
CA MET A 1 7.70 9.36 8.62
C MET A 1 6.57 9.85 7.73
N ALA A 2 6.06 9.04 6.80
CA ALA A 2 4.97 9.44 5.90
C ALA A 2 3.65 8.80 6.38
N LEU A 3 2.55 9.51 6.19
CA LEU A 3 1.19 9.05 6.50
C LEU A 3 0.34 9.11 5.24
N VAL A 4 -0.61 8.18 5.12
CA VAL A 4 -1.62 8.18 4.05
C VAL A 4 -3.02 8.21 4.65
N LEU A 5 -3.94 8.95 4.03
CA LEU A 5 -5.32 9.02 4.47
C LEU A 5 -6.10 7.85 3.90
N ALA A 6 -6.57 6.95 4.75
CA ALA A 6 -7.49 5.89 4.35
C ALA A 6 -8.89 6.47 4.18
N VAL A 7 -9.53 6.14 3.07
CA VAL A 7 -10.90 6.52 2.73
C VAL A 7 -11.75 5.28 2.47
N ASP A 8 -13.05 5.42 2.63
CA ASP A 8 -13.98 4.38 2.17
C ASP A 8 -14.17 4.41 0.64
N MET A 9 -15.04 3.53 0.14
CA MET A 9 -15.34 3.43 -1.30
C MET A 9 -15.90 4.73 -1.90
N ALA A 10 -16.58 5.56 -1.12
CA ALA A 10 -17.15 6.84 -1.55
C ALA A 10 -16.15 8.01 -1.43
N GLY A 11 -14.94 7.76 -0.91
CA GLY A 11 -13.93 8.78 -0.69
C GLY A 11 -14.07 9.51 0.64
N VAL A 12 -14.89 9.01 1.56
CA VAL A 12 -15.05 9.60 2.89
C VAL A 12 -13.83 9.26 3.75
N PRO A 13 -13.15 10.26 4.34
CA PRO A 13 -12.02 10.03 5.24
C PRO A 13 -12.36 9.15 6.42
N SER A 14 -11.53 8.15 6.69
CA SER A 14 -11.67 7.26 7.85
C SER A 14 -10.60 7.53 8.91
N ARG A 15 -9.31 7.38 8.56
CA ARG A 15 -8.17 7.57 9.47
C ARG A 15 -6.85 7.71 8.72
N TRP A 16 -5.86 8.29 9.37
CA TRP A 16 -4.48 8.29 8.89
C TRP A 16 -3.81 6.94 9.21
N LEU A 17 -3.04 6.43 8.25
CA LEU A 17 -2.27 5.20 8.36
C LEU A 17 -0.79 5.50 8.15
N MET A 18 0.05 4.74 8.86
CA MET A 18 1.46 4.64 8.48
C MET A 18 1.54 3.97 7.09
N VAL A 19 2.54 4.35 6.29
CA VAL A 19 2.70 3.77 4.95
C VAL A 19 2.92 2.25 5.04
N GLU A 20 3.61 1.77 6.08
CA GLU A 20 3.85 0.36 6.38
C GLU A 20 2.55 -0.42 6.69
N GLU A 21 1.55 0.24 7.25
CA GLU A 21 0.22 -0.36 7.44
C GLU A 21 -0.56 -0.36 6.12
N ALA A 22 -0.50 0.75 5.37
CA ALA A 22 -1.20 0.91 4.11
C ALA A 22 -0.74 -0.09 3.04
N ILE A 23 0.56 -0.39 2.96
CA ILE A 23 1.08 -1.37 1.98
C ILE A 23 0.46 -2.76 2.19
N SER A 24 0.10 -3.13 3.43
CA SER A 24 -0.57 -4.40 3.70
C SER A 24 -1.95 -4.49 3.04
N TYR A 25 -2.67 -3.37 2.89
CA TYR A 25 -3.95 -3.34 2.17
C TYR A 25 -3.74 -3.55 0.66
N TYR A 26 -2.73 -2.91 0.07
CA TYR A 26 -2.37 -3.11 -1.33
C TYR A 26 -1.94 -4.57 -1.60
N ALA A 27 -1.05 -5.11 -0.77
CA ALA A 27 -0.56 -6.49 -0.91
C ALA A 27 -1.71 -7.52 -0.84
N ARG A 28 -2.74 -7.22 -0.04
CA ARG A 28 -3.95 -8.06 0.10
C ARG A 28 -5.04 -7.75 -0.93
N ARG A 29 -4.78 -6.87 -1.90
CA ARG A 29 -5.74 -6.42 -2.92
C ARG A 29 -7.03 -5.82 -2.34
N MET A 30 -6.91 -5.12 -1.21
CA MET A 30 -8.03 -4.47 -0.51
C MET A 30 -8.15 -2.96 -0.83
N VAL A 31 -7.51 -2.49 -1.90
CA VAL A 31 -7.55 -1.10 -2.34
C VAL A 31 -8.24 -1.04 -3.70
N ALA A 32 -9.39 -0.37 -3.76
CA ALA A 32 -10.15 -0.24 -5.00
C ALA A 32 -9.61 0.87 -5.92
N TRP A 33 -9.12 1.96 -5.32
CA TRP A 33 -8.55 3.10 -6.03
C TRP A 33 -7.62 3.89 -5.11
N SER A 34 -6.79 4.73 -5.71
CA SER A 34 -5.89 5.64 -5.01
C SER A 34 -5.80 6.98 -5.72
N LEU A 35 -5.43 8.02 -4.97
CA LEU A 35 -5.34 9.39 -5.46
C LEU A 35 -4.09 10.08 -4.90
N GLY A 36 -3.45 10.90 -5.75
CA GLY A 36 -2.23 11.62 -5.41
C GLY A 36 -0.97 10.92 -5.90
N ASP A 37 0.18 11.35 -5.39
CA ASP A 37 1.49 10.87 -5.81
C ASP A 37 1.90 9.58 -5.09
N THR A 38 2.85 8.84 -5.69
CA THR A 38 3.48 7.70 -5.03
C THR A 38 4.36 8.18 -3.89
N VAL A 39 4.02 7.82 -2.65
CA VAL A 39 4.76 8.24 -1.45
C VAL A 39 5.86 7.26 -1.02
N ALA A 40 5.80 6.01 -1.47
CA ALA A 40 6.80 4.97 -1.21
C ALA A 40 6.64 3.79 -2.18
N THR A 41 7.72 3.05 -2.42
CA THR A 41 7.72 1.82 -3.21
C THR A 41 8.25 0.67 -2.36
N TYR A 42 7.46 -0.41 -2.27
CA TYR A 42 7.85 -1.64 -1.60
C TYR A 42 8.01 -2.74 -2.64
N HIS A 43 9.05 -3.56 -2.46
CA HIS A 43 9.29 -4.72 -3.28
C HIS A 43 9.10 -5.98 -2.44
N GLY A 44 8.60 -7.06 -3.04
CA GLY A 44 8.50 -8.35 -2.39
C GLY A 44 9.87 -8.99 -2.14
N GLY A 45 9.84 -10.22 -1.61
CA GLY A 45 11.04 -11.01 -1.41
C GLY A 45 11.71 -11.41 -2.73
N VAL A 46 12.99 -11.79 -2.65
CA VAL A 46 13.65 -12.53 -3.72
C VAL A 46 13.47 -14.02 -3.45
N SER A 47 12.98 -14.76 -4.43
CA SER A 47 12.94 -16.21 -4.39
C SER A 47 14.37 -16.75 -4.38
N ARG A 48 14.74 -17.52 -3.34
CA ARG A 48 16.06 -18.17 -3.31
C ARG A 48 16.24 -19.20 -4.43
N LEU A 49 15.15 -19.84 -4.87
CA LEU A 49 15.19 -20.90 -5.87
C LEU A 49 15.35 -20.34 -7.29
N THR A 50 14.67 -19.23 -7.60
CA THR A 50 14.63 -18.68 -8.97
C THR A 50 15.43 -17.39 -9.13
N GLY A 51 15.78 -16.72 -8.04
CA GLY A 51 16.40 -15.39 -8.07
C GLY A 51 15.44 -14.26 -8.43
N GLU A 52 14.17 -14.57 -8.72
CA GLU A 52 13.18 -13.59 -9.14
C GLU A 52 12.55 -12.83 -7.97
N ARG A 53 12.11 -11.59 -8.24
CA ARG A 53 11.48 -10.67 -7.30
C ARG A 53 9.95 -10.76 -7.41
N SER A 54 9.27 -10.85 -6.26
CA SER A 54 7.82 -10.65 -6.18
C SER A 54 7.41 -9.19 -6.04
#